data_AF-A0A849PK18-F1
#
_entry.id   AF-A0A849PK18-F1
#
_cell.length_a   1.000
_cell.length_b   1.000
_cell.length_c   1.000
_cell.angle_alpha   90.00
_cell.angle_beta   90.00
_cell.angle_gamma   90.00
#
_symmetry.space_group_name_H-M   'P 1'
#
loop_
_entity.id
_entity.type
_entity.pdbx_description
1 polymer ?
#
loop_
_entity_poly.entity_id
_entity_poly.type
_entity_poly.pdbx_seq_one_letter_code
_entity_poly.pdbx_strand_id
1 'polypeptide(L)'
;MDIEKIQRIMRMDPEEATEELLESVEKYYGEIPYILQFMKETPELLVPKILYDSAIIREFKRLDPKTVELISIGVSAAVRCDHCLKMHIRVAEKLGLSKEEIFDAILIAGTLSNATVLAYATRVLDSETGTKRGSGCTVCDVGCNGCDEDDEEPVK
;
A
#
# COMPACT_ATOMS: atom_id res chain seq x y z
N MET A 1 -7.30 7.36 -15.87
CA MET A 1 -7.02 7.13 -17.29
C MET A 1 -8.38 7.07 -17.92
N ASP A 2 -8.62 7.73 -19.05
CA ASP A 2 -9.93 7.64 -19.69
C ASP A 2 -10.20 6.18 -20.14
N ILE A 3 -11.45 5.74 -20.02
CA ILE A 3 -11.90 4.43 -20.51
C ILE A 3 -11.57 4.28 -22.00
N GLU A 4 -11.61 5.38 -22.76
CA GLU A 4 -11.24 5.39 -24.18
C GLU A 4 -9.76 5.03 -24.40
N LYS A 5 -8.86 5.55 -23.56
CA LYS A 5 -7.43 5.23 -23.63
C LYS A 5 -7.18 3.76 -23.28
N ILE A 6 -7.88 3.23 -22.28
CA ILE A 6 -7.79 1.82 -21.89
C ILE A 6 -8.26 0.94 -23.05
N GLN A 7 -9.43 1.24 -23.63
CA GLN A 7 -9.98 0.50 -24.77
C GLN A 7 -9.05 0.52 -25.98
N ARG A 8 -8.38 1.64 -26.24
CA ARG A 8 -7.37 1.71 -27.32
C ARG A 8 -6.20 0.78 -27.03
N ILE A 9 -5.61 0.84 -25.84
CA ILE A 9 -4.47 -0.01 -25.47
C ILE A 9 -4.85 -1.50 -25.53
N MET A 10 -6.05 -1.86 -25.08
CA MET A 10 -6.54 -3.24 -25.15
C MET A 10 -6.79 -3.76 -26.58
N ARG A 11 -6.85 -2.88 -27.59
CA ARG A 11 -7.01 -3.25 -29.00
C ARG A 11 -5.68 -3.28 -29.76
N MET A 12 -4.60 -2.83 -29.15
CA MET A 12 -3.27 -2.85 -29.75
C MET A 12 -2.67 -4.25 -29.68
N ASP A 13 -1.68 -4.48 -30.53
CA ASP A 13 -0.77 -5.62 -30.39
C ASP A 13 -0.07 -5.55 -29.00
N PRO A 14 0.07 -6.67 -28.27
CA PRO A 14 0.60 -6.66 -26.90
C PRO A 14 2.00 -6.06 -26.78
N GLU A 15 2.86 -6.28 -27.77
CA GLU A 15 4.23 -5.77 -27.84
C GLU A 15 4.22 -4.26 -28.02
N GLU A 16 3.44 -3.74 -28.99
CA GLU A 16 3.25 -2.30 -29.19
C GLU A 16 2.64 -1.63 -27.94
N ALA A 17 1.64 -2.25 -27.32
CA ALA A 17 1.02 -1.77 -26.09
C ALA A 17 2.02 -1.70 -24.94
N THR A 18 2.90 -2.71 -24.84
CA THR A 18 3.94 -2.76 -23.83
C THR A 18 4.92 -1.61 -23.99
N GLU A 19 5.40 -1.33 -25.20
CA GLU A 19 6.32 -0.23 -25.46
C GLU A 19 5.72 1.12 -25.07
N GLU A 20 4.49 1.42 -25.50
CA GLU A 20 3.82 2.67 -25.17
C GLU A 20 3.58 2.83 -23.65
N LEU A 21 3.21 1.73 -22.97
CA LEU A 21 3.00 1.74 -21.53
C LEU A 21 4.32 1.95 -20.76
N LEU A 22 5.42 1.33 -21.21
CA LEU A 22 6.74 1.50 -20.62
C LEU A 22 7.28 2.92 -20.80
N GLU A 23 7.07 3.54 -21.96
CA GLU A 23 7.37 4.96 -22.17
C GLU A 23 6.56 5.85 -21.21
N SER A 24 5.27 5.54 -21.02
CA SER A 24 4.46 6.28 -20.06
C SER A 24 4.94 6.10 -18.60
N VAL A 25 5.45 4.92 -18.24
CA VAL A 25 6.01 4.63 -16.92
C VAL A 25 7.29 5.43 -16.73
N GLU A 26 8.21 5.37 -17.70
CA GLU A 26 9.47 6.09 -17.66
C GLU A 26 9.25 7.59 -17.56
N LYS A 27 8.29 8.15 -18.30
CA LYS A 27 7.96 9.57 -18.21
C LYS A 27 7.47 9.98 -16.81
N TYR A 28 6.73 9.11 -16.14
CA TYR A 28 6.16 9.40 -14.82
C TYR A 28 7.17 9.20 -13.70
N TYR A 29 7.84 8.04 -13.65
CA TYR A 29 8.78 7.67 -12.59
C TYR A 29 10.21 8.17 -12.88
N GLY A 30 10.53 8.47 -14.14
CA GLY A 30 11.87 8.81 -14.67
C GLY A 30 12.81 7.64 -14.86
N GLU A 31 12.33 6.43 -14.65
CA GLU A 31 12.99 5.17 -14.98
C GLU A 31 11.93 4.11 -15.19
N ILE A 32 12.29 3.00 -15.85
CA ILE A 32 11.46 1.80 -15.91
C ILE A 32 11.88 0.88 -14.75
N PRO A 33 11.01 0.62 -13.75
CA PRO A 33 11.30 -0.32 -12.67
C PRO A 33 11.74 -1.68 -13.20
N TYR A 34 12.72 -2.30 -12.53
CA TYR A 34 13.29 -3.59 -12.96
C TYR A 34 12.22 -4.67 -13.20
N ILE A 35 11.21 -4.73 -12.32
CA ILE A 35 10.11 -5.69 -12.46
C ILE A 35 9.37 -5.55 -13.79
N LEU A 36 9.18 -4.34 -14.30
CA LEU A 36 8.50 -4.12 -15.58
C LEU A 36 9.42 -4.46 -16.76
N GLN A 37 10.74 -4.25 -16.63
CA GLN A 37 11.71 -4.72 -17.62
C GLN A 37 11.71 -6.25 -17.71
N PHE A 38 11.72 -6.93 -16.57
CA PHE A 38 11.67 -8.40 -16.50
C PHE A 38 10.38 -8.95 -17.09
N MET A 39 9.25 -8.31 -16.79
CA MET A 39 7.93 -8.72 -17.30
C MET A 39 7.72 -8.40 -18.79
N LYS A 40 8.66 -7.70 -19.46
CA LYS A 40 8.55 -7.40 -20.90
C LYS A 40 8.49 -8.66 -21.77
N GLU A 41 9.04 -9.77 -21.27
CA GLU A 41 8.98 -11.09 -21.92
C GLU A 41 7.59 -11.75 -21.85
N THR A 42 6.63 -11.13 -21.14
CA THR A 42 5.24 -11.61 -21.06
C THR A 42 4.26 -10.44 -21.21
N PRO A 43 4.15 -9.86 -22.43
CA PRO A 43 3.31 -8.68 -22.70
C PRO A 43 1.86 -8.83 -22.25
N GLU A 44 1.26 -10.01 -22.40
CA GLU A 44 -0.13 -10.30 -22.03
C GLU A 44 -0.39 -10.18 -20.53
N LEU A 45 0.65 -10.34 -19.71
CA LEU A 45 0.59 -10.11 -18.27
C LEU A 45 1.00 -8.69 -17.89
N LEU A 46 1.98 -8.13 -18.58
CA LEU A 46 2.52 -6.80 -18.28
C LEU A 46 1.53 -5.67 -18.60
N VAL A 47 0.89 -5.71 -19.77
CA VAL A 47 -0.09 -4.71 -20.21
C VAL A 47 -1.23 -4.52 -19.19
N PRO A 48 -1.99 -5.57 -18.80
CA PRO A 48 -3.06 -5.41 -17.81
C PRO A 48 -2.54 -4.98 -16.44
N LYS A 49 -1.33 -5.43 -16.05
CA LYS A 49 -0.69 -4.98 -14.81
C LYS A 49 -0.45 -3.47 -14.80
N ILE A 50 0.20 -2.91 -15.82
CA ILE A 50 0.50 -1.46 -15.85
C ILE A 50 -0.79 -0.65 -15.90
N LEU A 51 -1.82 -1.12 -16.62
CA LEU A 51 -3.12 -0.48 -16.66
C LEU A 51 -3.79 -0.45 -15.28
N TYR A 52 -3.79 -1.58 -14.58
CA TYR A 52 -4.32 -1.69 -13.22
C TYR A 52 -3.56 -0.80 -12.23
N ASP A 53 -2.23 -0.89 -12.21
CA ASP A 53 -1.38 -0.09 -11.32
C ASP A 53 -1.54 1.41 -11.59
N SER A 54 -1.62 1.81 -12.87
CA SER A 54 -1.85 3.22 -13.24
C SER A 54 -3.23 3.71 -12.81
N ALA A 55 -4.27 2.88 -12.92
CA ALA A 55 -5.62 3.25 -12.48
C ALA A 55 -5.70 3.51 -10.97
N ILE A 56 -4.86 2.83 -10.18
CA ILE A 56 -4.78 3.01 -8.72
C ILE A 56 -3.87 4.19 -8.37
N ILE A 57 -2.61 4.18 -8.82
CA ILE A 57 -1.60 5.10 -8.29
C ILE A 57 -1.65 6.46 -8.99
N ARG A 58 -1.89 6.49 -10.30
CA ARG A 58 -1.70 7.70 -11.12
C ARG A 58 -2.99 8.48 -11.35
N GLU A 59 -4.14 7.87 -11.08
CA GLU A 59 -5.44 8.34 -11.57
C GLU A 59 -6.48 8.53 -10.46
N PHE A 60 -6.11 8.29 -9.21
CA PHE A 60 -6.92 8.70 -8.08
C PHE A 60 -7.07 10.22 -8.07
N LYS A 61 -8.30 10.70 -8.27
CA LYS A 61 -8.65 12.12 -8.18
C LYS A 61 -8.94 12.59 -6.75
N ARG A 62 -9.02 11.65 -5.80
CA ARG A 62 -9.39 11.90 -4.40
C ARG A 62 -8.18 12.15 -3.49
N LEU A 63 -6.99 11.79 -3.94
CA LEU A 63 -5.72 12.05 -3.26
C LEU A 63 -4.82 12.78 -4.24
N ASP A 64 -4.12 13.81 -3.78
CA ASP A 64 -3.13 14.48 -4.60
C ASP A 64 -1.87 13.59 -4.75
N PRO A 65 -1.05 13.81 -5.80
CA PRO A 65 0.12 12.98 -6.05
C PRO A 65 1.15 12.94 -4.91
N LYS A 66 1.30 14.03 -4.14
CA LYS A 66 2.25 14.05 -3.03
C LYS A 66 1.79 13.12 -1.91
N THR A 67 0.50 13.13 -1.59
CA THR A 67 -0.08 12.21 -0.61
C THR A 67 0.09 10.75 -1.03
N VAL A 68 -0.15 10.43 -2.30
CA VAL A 68 0.04 9.07 -2.83
C VAL A 68 1.50 8.61 -2.68
N GLU A 69 2.47 9.48 -2.95
CA GLU A 69 3.89 9.15 -2.79
C GLU A 69 4.30 8.99 -1.33
N LEU A 70 3.81 9.82 -0.41
CA LEU A 70 4.08 9.66 1.02
C LEU A 70 3.54 8.32 1.55
N ILE A 71 2.34 7.90 1.12
CA ILE A 71 1.80 6.57 1.43
C ILE A 71 2.71 5.48 0.85
N SER A 72 3.13 5.63 -0.41
CA SER A 72 3.97 4.64 -1.10
C SER A 72 5.34 4.48 -0.42
N ILE A 73 5.93 5.58 0.06
CA ILE A 73 7.16 5.59 0.86
C ILE A 73 6.94 4.87 2.19
N GLY A 74 5.87 5.21 2.92
CA GLY A 74 5.55 4.58 4.21
C GLY A 74 5.36 3.06 4.08
N VAL A 75 4.60 2.61 3.07
CA VAL A 75 4.41 1.19 2.79
C VAL A 75 5.74 0.54 2.39
N SER A 76 6.51 1.15 1.49
CA SER A 76 7.82 0.63 1.06
C SER A 76 8.79 0.45 2.22
N ALA A 77 8.81 1.39 3.16
CA ALA A 77 9.63 1.32 4.37
C ALA A 77 9.16 0.20 5.31
N ALA A 78 7.84 0.10 5.57
CA ALA A 78 7.27 -0.92 6.45
C ALA A 78 7.53 -2.35 5.94
N VAL A 79 7.42 -2.57 4.62
CA VAL A 79 7.68 -3.89 3.99
C VAL A 79 9.15 -4.11 3.64
N ARG A 80 10.04 -3.15 3.95
CA ARG A 80 11.48 -3.21 3.71
C ARG A 80 11.86 -3.48 2.24
N CYS A 81 11.14 -2.84 1.30
CA CYS A 81 11.47 -2.91 -0.11
C CYS A 81 12.46 -1.80 -0.50
N ASP A 82 13.77 -2.11 -0.50
CA ASP A 82 14.83 -1.13 -0.82
C ASP A 82 14.65 -0.49 -2.21
N HIS A 83 14.28 -1.28 -3.22
CA HIS A 83 14.10 -0.78 -4.57
C HIS A 83 12.89 0.16 -4.67
N CYS A 84 11.76 -0.25 -4.08
CA CYS A 84 10.54 0.55 -4.05
C CYS A 84 10.81 1.89 -3.33
N LEU A 85 11.45 1.83 -2.17
CA LEU A 85 11.75 3.01 -1.36
C LEU A 85 12.65 4.00 -2.11
N LYS A 86 13.72 3.52 -2.76
CA LYS A 86 14.61 4.37 -3.57
C LYS A 86 13.90 5.01 -4.76
N MET A 87 12.98 4.29 -5.39
CA MET A 87 12.20 4.81 -6.52
C MET A 87 11.21 5.88 -6.03
N HIS A 88 10.39 5.58 -5.03
CA HIS A 88 9.39 6.51 -4.51
C HIS A 88 10.01 7.77 -3.87
N ILE A 89 11.17 7.67 -3.22
CA ILE A 89 11.90 8.87 -2.75
C ILE A 89 12.28 9.79 -3.92
N ARG A 90 12.79 9.25 -5.03
CA ARG A 90 13.13 10.06 -6.22
C ARG A 90 11.90 10.69 -6.87
N VAL A 91 10.76 9.99 -6.85
CA VAL A 91 9.48 10.53 -7.35
C VAL A 91 8.99 11.66 -6.44
N ALA A 92 9.04 11.45 -5.13
CA ALA A 92 8.69 12.46 -4.13
C ALA A 92 9.53 13.74 -4.29
N GLU A 93 10.83 13.62 -4.49
CA GLU A 93 11.73 14.76 -4.78
C GLU A 93 11.30 15.52 -6.05
N LYS A 94 10.92 14.81 -7.13
CA LYS A 94 10.41 15.43 -8.37
C LYS A 94 9.08 16.14 -8.18
N LEU A 95 8.23 15.65 -7.27
CA LEU A 95 6.99 16.32 -6.88
C LEU A 95 7.23 17.50 -5.93
N GLY A 96 8.47 17.72 -5.49
CA GLY A 96 8.83 18.81 -4.57
C GLY A 96 8.38 18.55 -3.14
N LEU A 97 8.41 17.29 -2.68
CA LEU A 97 8.33 16.94 -1.27
C LEU A 97 9.67 17.21 -0.58
N SER A 98 9.63 17.73 0.64
CA SER A 98 10.82 17.97 1.45
C SER A 98 11.36 16.69 2.09
N LYS A 99 12.61 16.75 2.58
CA LYS A 99 13.18 15.64 3.34
C LYS A 99 12.43 15.39 4.64
N GLU A 100 11.91 16.45 5.24
CA GLU A 100 11.11 16.41 6.46
C GLU A 100 9.78 15.70 6.22
N GLU A 101 9.06 16.01 5.14
CA GLU A 101 7.80 15.33 4.78
C GLU A 101 8.04 13.83 4.52
N ILE A 102 9.12 13.49 3.82
CA ILE A 102 9.53 12.09 3.59
C ILE A 102 9.87 11.38 4.91
N PHE A 103 10.59 12.07 5.80
CA PHE A 103 10.97 11.52 7.10
C PHE A 103 9.76 11.29 8.00
N ASP A 104 8.77 12.18 7.99
CA ASP A 104 7.52 12.01 8.72
C ASP A 104 6.76 10.75 8.27
N ALA A 105 6.70 10.47 6.95
CA ALA A 105 6.12 9.22 6.44
C ALA A 105 6.87 7.97 6.94
N ILE A 106 8.20 8.03 7.00
CA ILE A 106 9.04 6.94 7.53
C ILE A 106 8.80 6.74 9.04
N LEU A 107 8.68 7.83 9.82
CA LEU A 107 8.39 7.77 11.26
C LEU A 107 7.02 7.16 11.54
N ILE A 108 6.00 7.52 10.75
CA ILE A 108 4.65 6.93 10.83
C ILE A 108 4.75 5.43 10.56
N ALA A 109 5.42 5.02 9.48
CA ALA A 109 5.61 3.62 9.13
C ALA A 109 6.33 2.84 10.24
N GLY A 110 7.40 3.41 10.82
CA GLY A 110 8.15 2.82 11.93
C GLY A 110 7.29 2.63 13.19
N THR A 111 6.51 3.65 13.56
CA THR A 111 5.61 3.61 14.72
C THR A 111 4.55 2.52 14.58
N LEU A 112 3.90 2.44 13.41
CA LEU A 112 2.87 1.42 13.14
C LEU A 112 3.47 0.01 13.07
N SER A 113 4.68 -0.13 12.52
CA SER A 113 5.39 -1.41 12.49
C SER A 113 5.71 -1.90 13.92
N ASN A 114 6.18 -0.99 14.79
CA ASN A 114 6.41 -1.30 16.21
C ASN A 114 5.11 -1.70 16.93
N ALA A 115 4.03 -0.93 16.75
CA ALA A 115 2.74 -1.22 17.35
C ALA A 115 2.21 -2.60 16.91
N THR A 116 2.40 -2.97 15.64
CA THR A 116 2.01 -4.28 15.10
C THR A 116 2.76 -5.41 15.80
N VAL A 117 4.09 -5.27 16.00
CA VAL A 117 4.89 -6.26 16.72
C VAL A 117 4.42 -6.42 18.16
N LEU A 118 4.26 -5.30 18.87
CA LEU A 118 3.83 -5.31 20.27
C LEU A 118 2.45 -5.95 20.40
N ALA A 119 1.47 -5.49 19.62
CA ALA A 119 0.10 -5.98 19.72
C ALA A 119 -0.04 -7.45 19.32
N TYR A 120 0.74 -7.93 18.34
CA TYR A 120 0.77 -9.34 17.98
C TYR A 120 1.43 -10.18 19.08
N ALA A 121 2.66 -9.83 19.49
CA ALA A 121 3.45 -10.64 20.40
C ALA A 121 2.85 -10.71 21.81
N THR A 122 2.28 -9.61 22.32
CA THR A 122 1.65 -9.60 23.64
C THR A 122 0.39 -10.47 23.68
N ARG A 123 -0.41 -10.49 22.60
CA ARG A 123 -1.57 -11.39 22.50
C ARG A 123 -1.18 -12.86 22.47
N VAL A 124 -0.12 -13.19 21.73
CA VAL A 124 0.43 -14.56 21.73
C VAL A 124 0.91 -14.93 23.14
N LEU A 125 1.63 -14.05 23.82
CA LEU A 125 2.08 -14.29 25.20
C LEU A 125 0.90 -14.50 26.17
N ASP A 126 -0.14 -13.69 26.04
CA ASP A 126 -1.34 -13.79 26.88
C ASP A 126 -2.08 -15.10 26.64
N SER A 127 -2.18 -15.54 25.39
CA SER A 127 -2.71 -16.86 25.02
C SER A 127 -1.91 -18.01 25.66
N GLU A 128 -0.58 -17.98 25.57
CA GLU A 128 0.29 -19.04 26.11
C GLU A 128 0.32 -19.06 27.65
N THR A 129 0.17 -17.91 28.30
CA THR A 129 0.20 -17.79 29.77
C THR A 129 -1.17 -17.87 30.43
N GLY A 130 -2.25 -17.95 29.64
CA GLY A 130 -3.63 -17.92 30.13
C GLY A 130 -4.03 -16.58 30.74
N THR A 131 -3.28 -15.50 30.44
CA THR A 131 -3.58 -14.16 30.95
C THR A 131 -4.67 -13.53 30.08
N LYS A 132 -5.74 -13.02 30.69
CA LYS A 132 -6.80 -12.29 29.97
C LYS A 132 -6.61 -10.78 30.14
N ARG A 133 -6.34 -10.07 29.05
CA ARG A 133 -6.30 -8.59 28.98
C ARG A 133 -7.08 -8.15 27.75
N GLY A 134 -7.75 -6.99 27.83
CA GLY A 134 -8.63 -6.49 26.77
C GLY A 134 -10.10 -6.59 27.14
N SER A 135 -11.01 -6.21 26.23
CA SER A 135 -12.44 -6.46 26.42
C SER A 135 -12.70 -7.96 26.38
N GLY A 136 -13.57 -8.45 27.26
CA GLY A 136 -14.05 -9.85 27.20
C GLY A 136 -14.78 -10.21 25.90
N CYS A 137 -15.07 -9.23 25.04
CA CYS A 137 -15.71 -9.42 23.74
C CYS A 137 -14.79 -10.17 22.75
N THR A 138 -15.12 -11.45 22.52
CA THR A 138 -14.44 -12.36 21.59
C THR A 138 -14.60 -12.00 20.12
N VAL A 139 -15.48 -11.04 19.82
CA VAL A 139 -15.75 -10.58 18.45
C VAL A 139 -14.90 -9.37 18.08
N CYS A 140 -14.83 -8.36 18.96
CA CYS A 140 -14.15 -7.10 18.64
C CYS A 140 -12.74 -6.98 19.21
N ASP A 141 -12.40 -7.63 20.35
CA ASP A 141 -11.11 -7.51 21.09
C ASP A 141 -10.62 -6.06 21.29
N VAL A 142 -11.53 -5.09 21.16
CA VAL A 142 -11.28 -3.65 21.23
C VAL A 142 -12.40 -3.08 22.09
N GLY A 143 -12.33 -3.28 23.41
CA GLY A 143 -12.94 -2.40 24.41
C GLY A 143 -14.31 -1.81 24.02
N CYS A 144 -15.28 -2.63 23.64
CA CYS A 144 -16.53 -2.11 23.08
C CYS A 144 -17.42 -1.53 24.19
N ASN A 145 -17.58 -0.20 24.25
CA ASN A 145 -18.45 0.56 25.18
C ASN A 145 -19.97 0.29 25.06
N GLY A 146 -20.37 -0.84 24.45
CA GLY A 146 -21.77 -1.18 24.19
C GLY A 146 -22.04 -2.68 24.05
N CYS A 147 -21.13 -3.53 24.56
CA CYS A 147 -21.32 -4.98 24.59
C CYS A 147 -21.41 -5.52 26.03
N ASP A 148 -21.46 -4.65 27.04
CA ASP A 148 -21.61 -5.01 28.46
C ASP A 148 -23.10 -5.17 28.88
N GLU A 149 -23.99 -5.47 27.92
CA GLU A 149 -25.36 -5.88 28.21
C GLU A 149 -25.46 -7.37 27.86
N ASP A 150 -25.78 -8.20 28.87
CA ASP A 150 -26.15 -9.63 28.80
C ASP A 150 -25.14 -10.68 29.29
N ASP A 151 -24.48 -10.45 30.43
CA ASP A 151 -23.94 -11.55 31.27
C ASP A 151 -24.46 -11.47 32.73
N GLU A 152 -25.70 -10.98 32.94
CA GLU A 152 -26.44 -11.30 34.17
C GLU A 152 -27.44 -12.43 33.88
N GLU A 153 -27.06 -13.67 34.22
CA GLU A 153 -28.05 -14.70 34.53
C GLU A 153 -28.99 -14.15 35.63
N PRO A 154 -30.32 -14.04 35.41
CA PRO A 154 -31.20 -13.73 36.50
C PRO A 154 -31.29 -14.95 37.41
N VAL A 155 -30.75 -14.79 38.62
CA VAL A 155 -31.03 -15.67 39.75
C VAL A 155 -32.55 -15.75 39.96
N LYS A 156 -33.16 -16.85 39.51
CA LYS A 156 -34.12 -17.70 40.25
C LYS A 156 -34.62 -18.88 39.43
#